data_AF-A0A2V2S764-F1
#
_entry.id   AF-A0A2V2S764-F1
#
_cell.length_a   1.000
_cell.length_b   1.000
_cell.length_c   1.000
_cell.angle_alpha   90.00
_cell.angle_beta   90.00
_cell.angle_gamma   90.00
#
_symmetry.space_group_name_H-M   'P 1'
#
loop_
_entity.id
_entity.type
_entity.pdbx_description
1 polymer ?
#
loop_
_entity_poly.entity_id
_entity_poly.type
_entity_poly.pdbx_seq_one_letter_code
_entity_poly.pdbx_strand_id
1 'polypeptide(L)'
;MKYNAWTLSIVSAGLIGLPALMQAEEKPSSVMTALSATTLSGYVDTSAQWNFGTGNQNVPNYAFGGPTKADGFNLNVVKLSLEKPIDPADHWAAGYKVDLLFGPDANTFSTQSPLATGKSDFGVKQAYVALHAPVGNGLDFKLGTWDTITGYEVFESINNPNFTRSYGWGVEPTTHTGLQGTYVLNEMLSV
;
A
#
# COMPACT_ATOMS: atom_id res chain seq x y z
N MET A 1 12.69 22.31 29.82
CA MET A 1 13.49 21.54 28.83
C MET A 1 14.11 22.53 27.86
N LYS A 2 15.43 22.48 27.63
CA LYS A 2 16.11 23.33 26.64
C LYS A 2 16.02 22.63 25.28
N TYR A 3 15.25 23.18 24.35
CA TYR A 3 15.13 22.63 23.01
C TYR A 3 16.27 23.14 22.13
N ASN A 4 16.88 22.24 21.34
CA ASN A 4 17.91 22.58 20.37
C ASN A 4 17.28 23.38 19.21
N ALA A 5 17.98 24.40 18.70
CA ALA A 5 17.56 25.21 17.56
C ALA A 5 17.16 24.36 16.35
N TRP A 6 17.79 23.19 16.17
CA TRP A 6 17.44 22.25 15.09
C TRP A 6 16.03 21.64 15.25
N THR A 7 15.59 21.39 16.49
CA THR A 7 14.24 20.89 16.79
C THR A 7 13.18 21.97 16.55
N LEU A 8 13.48 23.24 16.80
CA LEU A 8 12.54 24.34 16.53
C LEU A 8 12.35 24.59 15.02
N SER A 9 13.40 24.41 14.21
CA SER A 9 13.32 24.64 12.76
C SER A 9 12.45 23.61 12.02
N ILE A 10 12.31 22.39 12.56
CA ILE A 10 11.42 21.37 11.97
C ILE A 10 9.95 21.65 12.34
N VAL A 11 9.69 22.27 13.50
CA VAL A 11 8.34 22.65 13.92
C VAL A 11 7.82 23.86 13.13
N SER A 12 8.67 24.80 12.72
CA SER A 12 8.25 25.96 11.91
C SER A 12 8.03 25.66 10.43
N ALA A 13 8.48 24.50 9.92
CA ALA A 13 8.31 24.07 8.53
C ALA A 13 7.01 23.28 8.25
N GLY A 14 6.10 23.18 9.22
CA GLY A 14 4.71 22.70 8.97
C GLY A 14 4.56 21.21 8.66
N LEU A 15 5.52 20.36 9.06
CA LEU A 15 5.51 18.92 8.74
C LEU A 15 5.19 17.98 9.90
N ILE A 16 4.77 18.49 11.07
CA ILE A 16 4.27 17.64 12.16
C ILE A 16 3.00 18.26 12.73
N GLY A 17 1.86 17.65 12.43
CA GLY A 17 0.62 17.92 13.14
C GLY A 17 0.77 17.49 14.59
N LEU A 18 0.87 18.45 15.51
CA LEU A 18 0.72 18.19 16.93
C LEU A 18 -0.75 17.81 17.18
N PRO A 19 -1.05 16.66 17.80
CA PRO A 19 -2.41 16.40 18.26
C PRO A 19 -2.73 17.41 19.36
N ALA A 20 -3.76 18.23 19.13
CA ALA A 20 -4.34 19.04 20.18
C ALA A 20 -4.85 18.11 21.29
N LEU A 21 -4.24 18.16 22.47
CA LEU A 21 -4.76 17.56 23.69
C LEU A 21 -6.00 18.36 24.11
N MET A 22 -7.16 18.04 23.53
CA MET A 22 -8.45 18.34 24.15
C MET A 22 -8.77 17.17 25.08
N GLN A 23 -8.49 17.32 26.37
CA GLN A 23 -9.11 16.46 27.38
C GLN A 23 -10.58 16.89 27.52
N ALA A 24 -11.45 16.19 26.80
CA ALA A 24 -12.85 16.07 27.16
C ALA A 24 -13.06 14.63 27.66
N GLU A 25 -13.43 14.50 28.93
CA GLU A 25 -13.76 13.23 29.57
C GLU A 25 -15.11 12.74 29.08
N GLU A 26 -15.16 12.23 27.85
CA GLU A 26 -16.27 11.45 27.32
C GLU A 26 -15.79 10.01 27.17
N LYS A 27 -16.50 9.03 27.73
CA LYS A 27 -16.24 7.60 27.45
C LYS A 27 -16.31 7.39 25.94
N PRO A 28 -15.19 7.18 25.23
CA PRO A 28 -15.26 7.05 23.78
C PRO A 28 -16.00 5.75 23.46
N SER A 29 -16.99 5.85 22.59
CA SER A 29 -17.61 4.68 21.93
C SER A 29 -16.49 3.81 21.34
N SER A 30 -16.64 2.48 21.38
CA SER A 30 -15.68 1.55 20.78
C SER A 30 -15.36 1.86 19.32
N VAL A 31 -16.31 2.47 18.61
CA VAL A 31 -16.15 2.97 17.23
C VAL A 31 -15.18 4.15 17.17
N MET A 32 -15.24 5.10 18.12
CA MET A 32 -14.34 6.24 18.16
C MET A 32 -12.91 5.83 18.54
N THR A 33 -12.76 4.89 19.47
CA THR A 33 -11.44 4.33 19.80
C THR A 33 -10.83 3.56 18.62
N ALA A 34 -11.65 2.80 17.87
CA ALA A 34 -11.20 2.10 16.67
C ALA A 34 -10.80 3.07 15.55
N LEU A 35 -11.51 4.19 15.38
CA LEU A 35 -11.16 5.25 14.44
C LEU A 35 -9.84 5.95 14.82
N SER A 36 -9.56 6.16 16.11
CA SER A 36 -8.29 6.72 16.58
C SER A 36 -7.07 5.84 16.27
N ALA A 37 -7.25 4.52 16.18
CA ALA A 37 -6.20 3.57 15.84
C ALA A 37 -6.08 3.32 14.32
N THR A 38 -6.99 3.87 13.53
CA THR A 38 -6.99 3.71 12.07
C THR A 38 -6.22 4.84 11.42
N THR A 39 -5.24 4.51 10.59
CA THR A 39 -4.50 5.49 9.81
C THR A 39 -5.05 5.53 8.39
N LEU A 40 -5.18 6.75 7.86
CA LEU A 40 -5.46 7.02 6.45
C LEU A 40 -4.18 7.59 5.83
N SER A 41 -3.67 6.92 4.81
CA SER A 41 -2.47 7.33 4.09
C SER A 41 -2.64 7.11 2.59
N GLY A 42 -1.67 7.53 1.78
CA GLY A 42 -1.76 7.40 0.34
C GLY A 42 -0.67 8.17 -0.38
N TYR A 43 -0.65 8.05 -1.70
CA TYR A 43 0.25 8.83 -2.56
C TYR A 43 -0.39 9.09 -3.93
N VAL A 44 0.16 10.07 -4.64
CA VAL A 44 -0.13 10.35 -6.04
C VAL A 44 1.17 10.13 -6.83
N ASP A 45 1.12 9.26 -7.83
CA ASP A 45 2.23 8.96 -8.73
C ASP A 45 1.95 9.57 -10.10
N THR A 46 2.88 10.41 -10.55
CA THR A 46 2.88 11.06 -11.86
C THR A 46 4.25 10.92 -12.48
N SER A 47 4.31 10.77 -13.80
CA SER A 47 5.57 10.70 -14.54
C SER A 47 5.56 11.63 -15.75
N ALA A 48 6.75 11.93 -16.25
CA ALA A 48 6.94 12.57 -17.54
C ALA A 48 7.95 11.74 -18.33
N GLN A 49 7.62 11.43 -19.58
CA GLN A 49 8.49 10.68 -20.47
C GLN A 49 8.59 11.40 -21.81
N TRP A 50 9.81 11.49 -22.35
CA TRP A 50 10.06 11.99 -23.69
C TRP A 50 11.04 11.08 -24.42
N ASN A 51 10.62 10.56 -25.56
CA ASN A 51 11.39 9.73 -26.47
C ASN A 51 11.91 10.63 -27.59
N PHE A 52 13.19 11.00 -27.53
CA PHE A 52 13.79 11.80 -28.60
C PHE A 52 13.84 11.00 -29.91
N GLY A 53 13.16 11.49 -30.95
CA GLY A 53 13.09 10.83 -32.27
C GLY A 53 11.70 10.90 -32.89
N THR A 54 11.44 10.07 -33.91
CA THR A 54 10.24 10.15 -34.75
C THR A 54 9.21 9.05 -34.52
N GLY A 55 9.19 8.36 -33.36
CA GLY A 55 8.11 7.42 -33.13
C GLY A 55 8.04 6.73 -31.76
N ASN A 56 6.81 6.64 -31.27
CA ASN A 56 6.42 5.83 -30.09
C ASN A 56 5.87 4.45 -30.48
N GLN A 57 6.03 4.04 -31.74
CA GLN A 57 5.45 2.82 -32.30
C GLN A 57 6.18 1.53 -31.87
N ASN A 58 7.45 1.62 -31.47
CA ASN A 58 8.30 0.46 -31.15
C ASN A 58 8.73 0.42 -29.67
N VAL A 59 7.93 0.97 -28.77
CA VAL A 59 8.24 0.89 -27.34
C VAL A 59 8.04 -0.55 -26.84
N PRO A 60 9.03 -1.15 -26.14
CA PRO A 60 8.89 -2.50 -25.61
C PRO A 60 7.71 -2.62 -24.63
N ASN A 61 7.07 -3.78 -24.59
CA ASN A 61 5.90 -4.03 -23.76
C ASN A 61 6.31 -4.41 -22.32
N TYR A 62 6.75 -3.43 -21.54
CA TYR A 62 6.97 -3.55 -20.10
C TYR A 62 5.86 -2.86 -19.30
N ALA A 63 5.63 -3.30 -18.07
CA ALA A 63 4.60 -2.72 -17.23
C ALA A 63 4.90 -1.24 -16.89
N PHE A 64 3.83 -0.46 -16.75
CA PHE A 64 3.84 0.97 -16.43
C PHE A 64 4.56 1.85 -17.46
N GLY A 65 4.70 1.36 -18.70
CA GLY A 65 5.20 2.12 -19.85
C GLY A 65 4.34 1.95 -21.09
N GLY A 66 5.00 1.94 -22.26
CA GLY A 66 4.34 1.71 -23.53
C GLY A 66 3.84 2.99 -24.23
N PRO A 67 3.15 2.86 -25.38
CA PRO A 67 2.88 3.98 -26.28
C PRO A 67 1.97 5.04 -25.65
N THR A 68 1.13 4.63 -24.69
CA THR A 68 0.16 5.49 -24.00
C THR A 68 0.80 6.42 -22.99
N LYS A 69 2.07 6.19 -22.60
CA LYS A 69 2.81 7.00 -21.64
C LYS A 69 3.99 7.75 -22.26
N ALA A 70 4.28 7.48 -23.52
CA ALA A 70 5.37 8.11 -24.25
C ALA A 70 5.04 9.54 -24.68
N ASP A 71 6.03 10.42 -24.63
CA ASP A 71 5.95 11.85 -25.02
C ASP A 71 4.82 12.63 -24.34
N GLY A 72 4.82 12.60 -23.01
CA GLY A 72 3.78 13.27 -22.25
C GLY A 72 4.01 13.28 -20.75
N PHE A 73 3.09 13.98 -20.08
CA PHE A 73 2.88 13.92 -18.65
C PHE A 73 1.76 12.91 -18.36
N ASN A 74 1.98 12.05 -17.38
CA ASN A 74 1.10 10.94 -17.06
C ASN A 74 0.68 11.01 -15.60
N LEU A 75 -0.61 10.86 -15.35
CA LEU A 75 -1.10 10.38 -14.06
C LEU A 75 -1.01 8.85 -14.08
N ASN A 76 -0.18 8.29 -13.22
CA ASN A 76 0.03 6.84 -13.14
C ASN A 76 -1.07 6.23 -12.27
N VAL A 77 -1.04 6.58 -10.99
CA VAL A 77 -1.99 6.06 -10.00
C VAL A 77 -2.05 6.97 -8.78
N VAL A 78 -3.22 7.05 -8.17
CA VAL A 78 -3.46 7.56 -6.83
C VAL A 78 -3.79 6.37 -5.95
N LYS A 79 -3.03 6.19 -4.88
CA LYS A 79 -3.27 5.14 -3.89
C LYS A 79 -3.85 5.75 -2.63
N LEU A 80 -4.89 5.12 -2.09
CA LEU A 80 -5.44 5.40 -0.77
C LEU A 80 -5.35 4.14 0.09
N SER A 81 -4.84 4.27 1.30
CA SER A 81 -4.60 3.20 2.24
C SER A 81 -5.30 3.49 3.56
N LEU A 82 -6.19 2.59 3.98
CA LEU A 82 -6.81 2.60 5.29
C LEU A 82 -6.31 1.37 6.05
N GLU A 83 -5.63 1.59 7.17
CA GLU A 83 -5.09 0.48 7.96
C GLU A 83 -5.30 0.68 9.45
N LYS A 84 -5.50 -0.44 10.13
CA LYS A 84 -5.34 -0.55 11.57
C LYS A 84 -4.26 -1.61 11.80
N PRO A 85 -3.03 -1.22 12.20
CA PRO A 85 -1.96 -2.17 12.42
C PRO A 85 -2.28 -3.08 13.62
N ILE A 86 -1.66 -4.26 13.61
CA ILE A 86 -1.62 -5.15 14.76
C ILE A 86 -0.41 -4.74 15.59
N ASP A 87 -0.62 -4.51 16.89
CA ASP A 87 0.49 -4.36 17.83
C ASP A 87 0.92 -5.76 18.32
N PRO A 88 2.15 -6.21 18.03
CA PRO A 88 2.64 -7.51 18.50
C PRO A 88 2.78 -7.60 20.03
N ALA A 89 2.75 -6.48 20.75
CA ALA A 89 2.79 -6.47 22.21
C ALA A 89 1.44 -6.89 22.83
N ASP A 90 0.35 -6.80 22.07
CA ASP A 90 -0.98 -7.18 22.51
C ASP A 90 -1.17 -8.69 22.36
N HIS A 91 -1.56 -9.36 23.46
CA HIS A 91 -1.81 -10.80 23.47
C HIS A 91 -2.79 -11.21 22.36
N TRP A 92 -3.94 -10.54 22.27
CA TRP A 92 -4.89 -10.73 21.18
C TRP A 92 -5.05 -9.41 20.45
N ALA A 93 -4.61 -9.36 19.20
CA ALA A 93 -4.70 -8.15 18.39
C ALA A 93 -5.35 -8.44 17.04
N ALA A 94 -6.20 -7.51 16.61
CA ALA A 94 -6.88 -7.58 15.32
C ALA A 94 -6.68 -6.27 14.57
N GLY A 95 -6.33 -6.41 13.30
CA GLY A 95 -6.08 -5.32 12.39
C GLY A 95 -6.73 -5.56 11.03
N TYR A 96 -6.63 -4.58 10.17
CA TYR A 96 -7.08 -4.68 8.79
C TYR A 96 -6.26 -3.73 7.92
N LYS A 97 -6.25 -4.02 6.61
CA LYS A 97 -5.67 -3.13 5.62
C LYS A 97 -6.50 -3.14 4.36
N VAL A 98 -6.79 -1.97 3.84
CA VAL A 98 -7.48 -1.75 2.57
C VAL A 98 -6.67 -0.74 1.76
N ASP A 99 -6.14 -1.18 0.63
CA ASP A 99 -5.46 -0.32 -0.34
C ASP A 99 -6.30 -0.25 -1.63
N LEU A 100 -6.69 0.97 -1.98
CA LEU A 100 -7.45 1.31 -3.16
C LEU A 100 -6.56 2.07 -4.14
N LEU A 101 -6.70 1.75 -5.42
CA LEU A 101 -5.99 2.38 -6.52
C LEU A 101 -6.98 3.10 -7.42
N PHE A 102 -6.61 4.31 -7.84
CA PHE A 102 -7.36 5.13 -8.80
C PHE A 102 -6.42 5.63 -9.88
N GLY A 103 -6.80 5.51 -11.15
CA GLY A 103 -6.01 5.95 -12.29
C GLY A 103 -5.69 4.83 -13.30
N PRO A 104 -5.07 5.18 -14.43
CA PRO A 104 -4.87 4.26 -15.55
C PRO A 104 -4.12 2.98 -15.19
N ASP A 105 -3.13 3.06 -14.29
CA ASP A 105 -2.34 1.90 -13.88
C ASP A 105 -3.09 0.94 -12.93
N ALA A 106 -4.22 1.34 -12.36
CA ALA A 106 -5.04 0.44 -11.55
C ALA A 106 -5.53 -0.78 -12.36
N ASN A 107 -5.66 -0.63 -13.68
CA ASN A 107 -6.00 -1.71 -14.60
C ASN A 107 -5.03 -2.90 -14.54
N THR A 108 -3.77 -2.71 -14.12
CA THR A 108 -2.80 -3.82 -14.06
C THR A 108 -3.13 -4.84 -12.98
N PHE A 109 -3.89 -4.46 -11.95
CA PHE A 109 -4.30 -5.38 -10.88
C PHE A 109 -5.51 -6.23 -11.24
N SER A 110 -6.26 -5.89 -12.30
CA SER A 110 -7.41 -6.66 -12.80
C SER A 110 -8.41 -7.10 -11.71
N THR A 111 -8.60 -6.28 -10.67
CA THR A 111 -9.53 -6.59 -9.56
C THR A 111 -10.98 -6.19 -9.85
N GLN A 112 -11.30 -5.98 -11.13
CA GLN A 112 -12.67 -5.78 -11.58
C GLN A 112 -13.49 -7.06 -11.42
N SER A 113 -14.78 -6.89 -11.13
CA SER A 113 -15.73 -8.00 -11.08
C SER A 113 -15.78 -8.70 -12.45
N PRO A 114 -15.92 -10.05 -12.49
CA PRO A 114 -16.18 -10.78 -13.74
C PRO A 114 -17.44 -10.33 -14.49
N LEU A 115 -18.33 -9.60 -13.80
CA LEU A 115 -19.56 -9.04 -14.38
C LEU A 115 -19.37 -7.62 -14.95
N ALA A 116 -18.21 -6.99 -14.73
CA ALA A 116 -17.92 -5.67 -15.23
C ALA A 116 -17.47 -5.73 -16.71
N THR A 117 -17.94 -4.78 -17.51
CA THR A 117 -17.55 -4.64 -18.92
C THR A 117 -16.64 -3.43 -19.10
N GLY A 118 -15.45 -3.61 -19.69
CA GLY A 118 -14.49 -2.54 -19.98
C GLY A 118 -13.34 -2.44 -18.97
N LYS A 119 -12.39 -1.53 -19.24
CA LYS A 119 -11.26 -1.20 -18.35
C LYS A 119 -11.73 -0.26 -17.23
N SER A 120 -11.16 -0.39 -16.03
CA SER A 120 -11.48 0.43 -14.86
C SER A 120 -10.22 1.08 -14.32
N ASP A 121 -10.25 2.40 -14.24
CA ASP A 121 -9.25 3.19 -13.52
C ASP A 121 -9.46 3.14 -12.01
N PHE A 122 -10.06 2.06 -11.51
CA PHE A 122 -10.22 1.75 -10.11
C PHE A 122 -9.88 0.27 -9.89
N GLY A 123 -9.10 0.01 -8.84
CA GLY A 123 -8.73 -1.35 -8.44
C GLY A 123 -8.50 -1.46 -6.93
N VAL A 124 -8.81 -2.63 -6.38
CA VAL A 124 -8.42 -3.02 -5.02
C VAL A 124 -7.05 -3.68 -5.11
N LYS A 125 -6.02 -3.10 -4.48
CA LYS A 125 -4.68 -3.71 -4.42
C LYS A 125 -4.62 -4.80 -3.35
N GLN A 126 -5.18 -4.50 -2.17
CA GLN A 126 -5.30 -5.45 -1.08
C GLN A 126 -6.46 -5.06 -0.17
N ALA A 127 -7.14 -6.05 0.38
CA ALA A 127 -8.22 -5.90 1.33
C ALA A 127 -8.27 -7.16 2.19
N TYR A 128 -7.77 -7.05 3.43
CA TYR A 128 -7.73 -8.18 4.34
C TYR A 128 -7.95 -7.77 5.79
N VAL A 129 -8.41 -8.73 6.58
CA VAL A 129 -8.36 -8.68 8.04
C VAL A 129 -7.22 -9.54 8.53
N ALA A 130 -6.59 -9.13 9.63
CA ALA A 130 -5.51 -9.86 10.25
C ALA A 130 -5.78 -10.05 11.74
N LEU A 131 -5.35 -11.19 12.27
CA LEU A 131 -5.51 -11.57 13.67
C LEU A 131 -4.19 -12.14 14.18
N HIS A 132 -3.72 -11.62 15.30
CA HIS A 132 -2.64 -12.19 16.07
C HIS A 132 -3.23 -12.97 17.25
N ALA A 133 -2.90 -14.26 17.33
CA ALA A 133 -3.25 -15.13 18.43
C ALA A 133 -1.98 -15.50 19.21
N PRO A 134 -1.95 -15.37 20.55
CA PRO A 134 -0.77 -15.61 21.38
C PRO A 134 -0.63 -17.11 21.70
N VAL A 135 -0.78 -17.96 20.69
CA VAL A 135 -0.66 -19.41 20.82
C VAL A 135 0.79 -19.79 20.56
N GLY A 136 1.48 -20.30 21.58
CA GLY A 136 2.90 -20.64 21.49
C GLY A 136 3.77 -19.39 21.30
N ASN A 137 4.49 -19.31 20.17
CA ASN A 137 5.37 -18.19 19.84
C ASN A 137 4.63 -17.03 19.12
N GLY A 138 3.30 -17.13 18.96
CA GLY A 138 2.50 -16.17 18.20
C GLY A 138 2.13 -16.74 16.83
N LEU A 139 0.83 -16.73 16.54
CA LEU A 139 0.25 -17.22 15.30
C LEU A 139 -0.52 -16.08 14.64
N ASP A 140 -0.07 -15.68 13.47
CA ASP A 140 -0.67 -14.62 12.67
C ASP A 140 -1.53 -15.21 11.57
N PHE A 141 -2.75 -14.71 11.45
CA PHE A 141 -3.68 -15.07 10.39
C PHE A 141 -4.05 -13.85 9.57
N LYS A 142 -4.14 -14.05 8.26
CA LYS A 142 -4.65 -13.06 7.31
C LYS A 142 -5.72 -13.70 6.44
N LEU A 143 -6.89 -13.07 6.38
CA LEU A 143 -8.01 -13.52 5.56
C LEU A 143 -8.44 -12.38 4.63
N GLY A 144 -8.51 -12.66 3.33
CA GLY A 144 -8.93 -11.68 2.32
C GLY A 144 -8.08 -11.74 1.07
N THR A 145 -7.85 -10.59 0.46
CA THR A 145 -6.93 -10.40 -0.68
C THR A 145 -5.71 -9.61 -0.22
N TRP A 146 -4.51 -10.10 -0.50
CA TRP A 146 -3.26 -9.41 -0.16
C TRP A 146 -2.30 -9.37 -1.34
N ASP A 147 -1.37 -8.41 -1.27
CA ASP A 147 -0.30 -8.26 -2.24
C ASP A 147 0.60 -9.49 -2.27
N THR A 148 1.32 -9.72 -3.37
CA THR A 148 2.22 -10.87 -3.47
C THR A 148 3.26 -10.90 -2.36
N ILE A 149 3.51 -12.10 -1.83
CA ILE A 149 4.59 -12.35 -0.86
C ILE A 149 5.92 -12.66 -1.55
N THR A 150 5.89 -12.94 -2.85
CA THR A 150 7.04 -13.26 -3.68
C THR A 150 7.17 -12.22 -4.77
N GLY A 151 8.40 -11.81 -5.07
CA GLY A 151 8.67 -10.82 -6.11
C GLY A 151 9.71 -9.84 -5.61
N TYR A 152 10.65 -9.48 -6.48
CA TYR A 152 11.64 -8.45 -6.18
C TYR A 152 11.10 -7.05 -6.49
N GLU A 153 10.32 -6.96 -7.56
CA GLU A 153 9.71 -5.72 -8.02
C GLU A 153 8.31 -5.56 -7.41
N VAL A 154 7.95 -4.35 -6.99
CA VAL A 154 6.64 -4.05 -6.39
C VAL A 154 5.86 -3.05 -7.22
N PHE A 155 4.56 -2.91 -6.99
CA PHE A 155 3.76 -1.96 -7.75
C PHE A 155 4.21 -0.51 -7.57
N GLU A 156 4.51 -0.10 -6.34
CA GLU A 156 4.88 1.27 -5.97
C GLU A 156 6.20 1.71 -6.62
N SER A 157 6.15 2.66 -7.57
CA SER A 157 7.33 3.17 -8.30
C SER A 157 8.48 3.62 -7.39
N ILE A 158 8.15 4.25 -6.26
CA ILE A 158 9.15 4.73 -5.29
C ILE A 158 9.94 3.61 -4.60
N ASN A 159 9.39 2.40 -4.55
CA ASN A 159 10.01 1.24 -3.90
C ASN A 159 10.83 0.39 -4.88
N ASN A 160 11.01 0.84 -6.13
CA ASN A 160 11.74 0.13 -7.17
C ASN A 160 12.92 0.96 -7.68
N PRO A 161 14.03 0.31 -8.09
CA PRO A 161 15.17 1.02 -8.66
C PRO A 161 14.85 1.64 -10.03
N ASN A 162 13.90 1.06 -10.77
CA ASN A 162 13.44 1.53 -12.08
C ASN A 162 11.97 1.91 -12.01
N PHE A 163 11.57 2.91 -12.81
CA PHE A 163 10.16 3.34 -12.89
C PHE A 163 9.25 2.26 -13.49
N THR A 164 9.71 1.58 -14.53
CA THR A 164 9.01 0.48 -15.22
C THR A 164 9.31 -0.84 -14.53
N ARG A 165 8.48 -1.88 -14.75
CA ARG A 165 8.80 -3.24 -14.26
C ARG A 165 9.28 -4.18 -15.35
N SER A 166 10.11 -5.12 -14.95
CA SER A 166 10.60 -6.18 -15.83
C SER A 166 9.47 -7.12 -16.28
N TYR A 167 9.78 -7.97 -17.25
CA TYR A 167 8.88 -9.06 -17.64
C TYR A 167 8.63 -10.06 -16.50
N GLY A 168 9.54 -10.16 -15.52
CA GLY A 168 9.36 -11.01 -14.33
C GLY A 168 8.14 -10.59 -13.51
N TRP A 169 7.97 -9.29 -13.30
CA TRP A 169 6.80 -8.72 -12.64
C TRP A 169 5.50 -9.00 -13.42
N GLY A 170 5.57 -9.07 -14.75
CA GLY A 170 4.40 -9.34 -15.59
C GLY A 170 3.90 -10.78 -15.54
N VAL A 171 4.73 -11.73 -15.10
CA VAL A 171 4.37 -13.16 -15.03
C VAL A 171 4.09 -13.65 -13.61
N GLU A 172 4.50 -12.90 -12.59
CA GLU A 172 4.20 -13.23 -11.20
C GLU A 172 2.74 -12.89 -10.85
N PRO A 173 2.11 -13.65 -9.94
CA PRO A 173 0.82 -13.26 -9.38
C PRO A 173 0.98 -11.93 -8.64
N THR A 174 0.17 -10.93 -8.98
CA THR A 174 0.20 -9.62 -8.29
C THR A 174 -0.52 -9.67 -6.94
N THR A 175 -1.52 -10.54 -6.78
CA THR A 175 -2.30 -10.67 -5.56
C THR A 175 -2.66 -12.12 -5.27
N HIS A 176 -2.93 -12.42 -4.00
CA HIS A 176 -3.41 -13.70 -3.52
C HIS A 176 -4.72 -13.48 -2.77
N THR A 177 -5.67 -14.41 -2.92
CA THR A 177 -6.95 -14.38 -2.20
C THR A 177 -7.15 -15.68 -1.44
N GLY A 178 -7.40 -15.61 -0.14
CA GLY A 178 -7.67 -16.80 0.68
C GLY A 178 -7.40 -16.59 2.16
N LEU A 179 -6.78 -17.60 2.77
CA LEU A 179 -6.28 -17.59 4.14
C LEU A 179 -4.77 -17.79 4.12
N GLN A 180 -4.03 -16.93 4.80
CA GLN A 180 -2.59 -17.04 5.05
C GLN A 180 -2.37 -17.17 6.56
N GLY A 181 -1.57 -18.15 6.97
CA GLY A 181 -1.09 -18.30 8.34
C GLY A 181 0.42 -18.08 8.38
N THR A 182 0.93 -17.51 9.46
CA THR A 182 2.36 -17.37 9.72
C THR A 182 2.64 -17.71 11.17
N TYR A 183 3.62 -18.57 11.40
CA TYR A 183 4.03 -19.06 12.71
C TYR A 183 5.54 -19.02 12.84
N VAL A 184 6.03 -18.40 13.91
CA VAL A 184 7.47 -18.35 14.20
C VAL A 184 7.87 -19.59 14.98
N LEU A 185 8.60 -20.51 14.34
CA LEU A 185 9.06 -21.73 15.00
C LEU A 185 10.24 -21.45 15.94
N ASN A 186 11.20 -20.63 15.50
CA ASN A 186 12.35 -20.17 16.28
C ASN A 186 12.96 -18.90 15.63
N GLU A 187 14.07 -18.39 16.17
CA GLU A 187 14.76 -17.19 15.67
C GLU A 187 15.25 -17.29 14.22
N MET A 188 15.37 -18.49 13.66
CA MET A 188 15.88 -18.74 12.30
C MET A 188 14.79 -19.16 11.31
N LEU A 189 13.60 -19.55 11.78
CA LEU A 189 12.59 -20.18 10.94
C LEU A 189 11.17 -19.72 11.30
N SER A 190 10.48 -19.18 10.31
CA SER A 190 9.03 -18.95 10.29
C SER A 190 8.40 -19.72 9.12
N VAL A 191 7.14 -20.11 9.29
CA VAL A 191 6.34 -20.85 8.29
C VAL A 191 5.00 -20.18 8.11
#